data_AF-A0A4R3H1K3-F1
#
_entry.id   AF-A0A4R3H1K3-F1
#
_cell.length_a   1.000
_cell.length_b   1.000
_cell.length_c   1.000
_cell.angle_alpha   90.00
_cell.angle_beta   90.00
_cell.angle_gamma   90.00
#
_symmetry.space_group_name_H-M   'P 1'
#
loop_
_entity.id
_entity.type
_entity.pdbx_description
1 polymer ?
#
loop_
_entity_poly.entity_id
_entity_poly.type
_entity_poly.pdbx_seq_one_letter_code
_entity_poly.pdbx_strand_id
1 'polypeptide(L)'
;MMPDAANIKPLTALRFFAAFWVVMYHYWPNLSAAVPPAMIGKGYLGVEAFFTLSGFILCHVYLQGVGNGRFRYGDFLWNRLARVYPLHLVTLAGVGLMAAAAGLAGIAVDQNMLAWSALPANLLLVQGWGFAPVSGWNHPSWSISAEWFAYLSFPAFAWGAWRLRARPRLAVGLALALIAALYPLFQALAGFPLTEATIRWGFLRIVPCFAYGCALHALWRSGAVTGRFSGLGACFAGAAVLLAVHLRAPDPVIVMTLGALIVMLAALAAAGSRFATQAPLVYLGEISYSTYMICIPWKILAVNAALKLLKIEGDQLPLYAWLLIVAALVPLSAMSYHIIEKPARERMKAWAKSWGQRRPAAAKAG
;
A
#
# COMPACT_ATOMS: atom_id res chain seq x y z
N MET A 1 7.08 15.24 -25.81
CA MET A 1 7.60 14.57 -24.60
C MET A 1 6.59 14.81 -23.48
N MET A 2 5.87 13.80 -23.03
CA MET A 2 4.92 13.99 -21.93
C MET A 2 5.69 14.34 -20.63
N PRO A 3 5.20 15.26 -19.79
CA PRO A 3 5.84 15.57 -18.51
C PRO A 3 5.97 14.30 -17.66
N ASP A 4 7.06 14.16 -16.90
CA ASP A 4 7.36 12.96 -16.10
C ASP A 4 6.19 12.48 -15.22
N ALA A 5 5.33 13.41 -14.76
CA ALA A 5 4.13 13.12 -13.99
C ALA A 5 3.03 12.35 -14.76
N ALA A 6 2.97 12.44 -16.09
CA ALA A 6 2.00 11.70 -16.91
C ALA A 6 2.33 10.20 -16.99
N ASN A 7 3.62 9.85 -16.90
CA ASN A 7 4.12 8.48 -17.05
C ASN A 7 3.73 7.54 -15.90
N ILE A 8 3.15 8.07 -14.81
CA ILE A 8 2.76 7.29 -13.61
C ILE A 8 1.25 7.25 -13.38
N LYS A 9 0.42 7.93 -14.19
CA LYS A 9 -1.05 7.95 -14.00
C LYS A 9 -1.68 6.56 -13.99
N PRO A 10 -1.33 5.62 -14.90
CA PRO A 10 -1.87 4.27 -14.86
C PRO A 10 -1.46 3.50 -13.60
N LEU A 11 -0.28 3.80 -13.04
CA LEU A 11 0.16 3.21 -11.78
C LEU A 11 -0.63 3.78 -10.59
N THR A 12 -0.97 5.06 -10.62
CA THR A 12 -1.91 5.64 -9.64
C THR A 12 -3.27 4.95 -9.74
N ALA A 13 -3.83 4.77 -10.94
CA ALA A 13 -5.08 4.03 -11.11
C ALA A 13 -4.97 2.57 -10.64
N LEU A 14 -3.84 1.89 -10.86
CA LEU A 14 -3.60 0.53 -10.35
C LEU A 14 -3.73 0.44 -8.82
N ARG A 15 -3.33 1.49 -8.09
CA ARG A 15 -3.51 1.56 -6.63
C ARG A 15 -4.97 1.47 -6.20
N PHE A 16 -5.90 2.00 -6.99
CA PHE A 16 -7.33 1.85 -6.70
C PHE A 16 -7.74 0.37 -6.76
N PHE A 17 -7.38 -0.32 -7.85
CA PHE A 17 -7.69 -1.75 -7.99
C PHE A 17 -7.05 -2.59 -6.88
N ALA A 18 -5.81 -2.29 -6.49
CA ALA A 18 -5.15 -2.96 -5.37
C ALA A 18 -5.86 -2.70 -4.02
N ALA A 19 -6.23 -1.46 -3.71
CA ALA A 19 -7.00 -1.15 -2.50
C ALA A 19 -8.37 -1.83 -2.51
N PHE A 20 -9.09 -1.76 -3.63
CA PHE A 20 -10.41 -2.36 -3.76
C PHE A 20 -10.35 -3.88 -3.65
N TRP A 21 -9.30 -4.52 -4.16
CA TRP A 21 -9.08 -5.95 -4.00
C TRP A 21 -8.94 -6.36 -2.53
N VAL A 22 -8.22 -5.56 -1.73
CA VAL A 22 -8.12 -5.73 -0.26
C VAL A 22 -9.47 -5.53 0.42
N VAL A 23 -10.24 -4.51 0.00
CA VAL A 23 -11.60 -4.26 0.54
C VAL A 23 -12.48 -5.47 0.29
N MET A 24 -12.52 -5.98 -0.95
CA MET A 24 -13.32 -7.16 -1.29
C MET A 24 -12.93 -8.36 -0.44
N TYR A 25 -11.63 -8.63 -0.27
CA TYR A 25 -11.15 -9.71 0.60
C TYR A 25 -11.68 -9.62 2.04
N HIS A 26 -11.69 -8.41 2.63
CA HIS A 26 -12.14 -8.24 4.02
C HIS A 26 -13.66 -8.15 4.20
N TYR A 27 -14.39 -7.71 3.17
CA TYR A 27 -15.82 -7.44 3.24
C TYR A 27 -16.65 -8.64 2.80
N TRP A 28 -16.11 -9.49 1.92
CA TRP A 28 -16.83 -10.64 1.38
C TRP A 28 -17.38 -11.62 2.42
N PRO A 29 -16.67 -11.95 3.52
CA PRO A 29 -17.22 -12.85 4.54
C PRO A 29 -18.55 -12.37 5.15
N ASN A 30 -18.80 -11.06 5.13
CA ASN A 30 -20.05 -10.46 5.64
C ASN A 30 -21.18 -10.44 4.59
N LEU A 31 -21.03 -11.08 3.43
CA LEU A 31 -22.08 -11.22 2.41
C LEU A 31 -22.77 -12.58 2.57
N SER A 32 -24.09 -12.56 2.71
CA SER A 32 -24.90 -13.77 2.92
C SER A 32 -24.76 -14.79 1.79
N ALA A 33 -24.50 -16.05 2.16
CA ALA A 33 -24.47 -17.21 1.26
C ALA A 33 -23.50 -17.12 0.06
N ALA A 34 -22.46 -16.29 0.14
CA ALA A 34 -21.51 -16.10 -0.95
C ALA A 34 -20.19 -16.85 -0.71
N VAL A 35 -19.94 -17.94 -1.43
CA VAL A 35 -18.61 -18.56 -1.47
C VAL A 35 -17.65 -17.59 -2.17
N PRO A 36 -16.53 -17.18 -1.55
CA PRO A 36 -15.58 -16.26 -2.17
C PRO A 36 -15.01 -16.88 -3.45
N PRO A 37 -15.18 -16.22 -4.62
CA PRO A 37 -14.44 -16.58 -5.82
C PRO A 37 -12.94 -16.61 -5.53
N ALA A 38 -12.18 -17.42 -6.27
CA ALA A 38 -10.72 -17.47 -6.15
C ALA A 38 -10.08 -16.07 -6.25
N MET A 39 -10.68 -15.20 -7.08
CA MET A 39 -10.31 -13.80 -7.21
C MET A 39 -10.35 -13.04 -5.89
N ILE A 40 -11.35 -13.26 -5.06
CA ILE A 40 -11.51 -12.54 -3.79
C ILE A 40 -10.62 -13.15 -2.72
N GLY A 41 -10.46 -14.48 -2.70
CA GLY A 41 -9.65 -15.19 -1.70
C GLY A 41 -8.16 -14.78 -1.69
N LYS A 42 -7.64 -14.23 -2.80
CA LYS A 42 -6.26 -13.71 -2.90
C LYS A 42 -6.14 -12.19 -2.73
N GLY A 43 -7.20 -11.49 -2.33
CA GLY A 43 -7.18 -10.02 -2.26
C GLY A 43 -6.25 -9.40 -1.23
N TYR A 44 -5.76 -10.18 -0.28
CA TYR A 44 -4.64 -9.76 0.59
C TYR A 44 -3.38 -9.39 -0.21
N LEU A 45 -3.18 -9.96 -1.42
CA LEU A 45 -2.05 -9.65 -2.31
C LEU A 45 -2.10 -8.25 -2.93
N GLY A 46 -3.20 -7.51 -2.74
CA GLY A 46 -3.23 -6.09 -3.05
C GLY A 46 -2.17 -5.30 -2.26
N VAL A 47 -1.79 -5.77 -1.06
CA VAL A 47 -0.72 -5.14 -0.25
C VAL A 47 0.65 -5.30 -0.90
N GLU A 48 0.96 -6.48 -1.44
CA GLU A 48 2.19 -6.76 -2.19
C GLU A 48 2.28 -5.91 -3.47
N ALA A 49 1.14 -5.63 -4.12
CA ALA A 49 1.07 -4.68 -5.21
C ALA A 49 1.43 -3.25 -4.75
N PHE A 50 0.93 -2.81 -3.59
CA PHE A 50 1.33 -1.52 -3.00
C PHE A 50 2.82 -1.46 -2.68
N PHE A 51 3.39 -2.51 -2.08
CA PHE A 51 4.82 -2.59 -1.77
C PHE A 51 5.69 -2.52 -3.02
N THR A 52 5.33 -3.24 -4.07
CA THR A 52 6.04 -3.21 -5.35
C THR A 52 5.91 -1.85 -6.04
N LEU A 53 4.72 -1.26 -6.04
CA LEU A 53 4.49 0.10 -6.54
C LEU A 53 5.30 1.15 -5.76
N SER A 54 5.41 1.00 -4.44
CA SER A 54 6.17 1.90 -3.57
C SER A 54 7.64 1.93 -3.99
N GLY A 55 8.28 0.76 -4.14
CA GLY A 55 9.67 0.66 -4.61
C GLY A 55 9.89 1.28 -5.99
N PHE A 56 8.96 1.06 -6.93
CA PHE A 56 9.02 1.63 -8.27
C PHE A 56 8.91 3.16 -8.25
N ILE A 57 7.89 3.70 -7.57
CA ILE A 57 7.59 5.14 -7.52
C ILE A 57 8.68 5.88 -6.75
N LEU A 58 9.18 5.35 -5.63
CA LEU A 58 10.25 5.99 -4.88
C LEU A 58 11.54 6.08 -5.70
N CYS A 59 11.91 5.02 -6.43
CA CYS A 59 13.02 5.08 -7.37
C CYS A 59 12.77 6.09 -8.50
N HIS A 60 11.56 6.16 -9.05
CA HIS A 60 11.22 7.16 -10.06
C HIS A 60 11.44 8.60 -9.58
N VAL A 61 11.06 8.90 -8.34
CA VAL A 61 11.16 10.26 -7.78
C VAL A 61 12.56 10.59 -7.27
N TYR A 62 13.24 9.67 -6.59
CA TYR A 62 14.44 9.99 -5.80
C TYR A 62 15.75 9.43 -6.36
N LEU A 63 15.73 8.40 -7.22
CA LEU A 63 16.95 7.68 -7.62
C LEU A 63 17.96 8.57 -8.35
N GLN A 64 17.50 9.46 -9.23
CA GLN A 64 18.41 10.41 -9.90
C GLN A 64 19.03 11.41 -8.92
N GLY A 65 18.26 11.87 -7.92
CA GLY A 65 18.76 12.73 -6.86
C GLY A 65 19.85 12.05 -6.03
N VAL A 66 19.69 10.74 -5.75
CA VAL A 66 20.71 9.92 -5.06
C VAL A 66 21.99 9.84 -5.89
N GLY A 67 21.87 9.50 -7.17
CA GLY A 67 23.02 9.37 -8.06
C GLY A 67 23.82 10.65 -8.27
N ASN A 68 23.15 11.81 -8.20
CA ASN A 68 23.75 13.13 -8.39
C ASN A 68 24.15 13.82 -7.07
N GLY A 69 24.08 13.12 -5.93
CA GLY A 69 24.44 13.68 -4.61
C GLY A 69 23.47 14.75 -4.08
N ARG A 70 22.28 14.89 -4.67
CA ARG A 70 21.24 15.86 -4.28
C ARG A 70 20.21 15.29 -3.30
N PHE A 71 20.34 14.02 -2.92
CA PHE A 71 19.40 13.34 -2.04
C PHE A 71 19.61 13.75 -0.58
N ARG A 72 18.56 14.33 0.01
CA ARG A 72 18.52 14.70 1.44
C ARG A 72 17.60 13.73 2.18
N TYR A 73 18.19 12.84 2.96
CA TYR A 73 17.45 11.77 3.64
C TYR A 73 16.40 12.30 4.62
N GLY A 74 16.70 13.36 5.38
CA GLY A 74 15.73 13.99 6.28
C GLY A 74 14.50 14.55 5.56
N ASP A 75 14.71 15.25 4.44
CA ASP A 75 13.60 15.77 3.61
C ASP A 75 12.76 14.62 3.02
N PHE A 76 13.42 13.52 2.63
CA PHE A 76 12.75 12.32 2.15
C PHE A 76 11.86 11.72 3.24
N LEU A 77 12.40 11.44 4.43
CA LEU A 77 11.64 10.85 5.54
C LEU A 77 10.49 11.75 5.96
N TRP A 78 10.70 13.06 6.05
CA TRP A 78 9.64 14.00 6.39
C TRP A 78 8.49 13.98 5.37
N ASN A 79 8.81 13.95 4.07
CA ASN A 79 7.82 13.84 3.01
C ASN A 79 7.04 12.52 3.05
N ARG A 80 7.67 11.43 3.49
CA ARG A 80 7.02 10.13 3.68
C ARG A 80 6.14 10.12 4.92
N LEU A 81 6.65 10.61 6.05
CA LEU A 81 5.89 10.76 7.29
C LEU A 81 4.65 11.62 7.08
N ALA A 82 4.78 12.75 6.38
CA ALA A 82 3.67 13.63 6.02
C ALA A 82 2.61 12.98 5.12
N ARG A 83 2.95 11.89 4.43
CA ARG A 83 2.01 11.13 3.60
C ARG A 83 1.22 10.12 4.43
N VAL A 84 1.85 9.43 5.38
CA VAL A 84 1.24 8.30 6.09
C VAL A 84 0.71 8.66 7.48
N TYR A 85 1.47 9.44 8.25
CA TYR A 85 1.26 9.60 9.69
C TYR A 85 -0.02 10.35 10.08
N PRO A 86 -0.41 11.46 9.43
CA PRO A 86 -1.59 12.22 9.87
C PRO A 86 -2.87 11.40 9.86
N LEU A 87 -3.12 10.67 8.76
CA LEU A 87 -4.30 9.83 8.68
C LEU A 87 -4.21 8.63 9.63
N HIS A 88 -3.02 8.04 9.81
CA HIS A 88 -2.82 6.96 10.77
C HIS A 88 -3.27 7.37 12.17
N LEU A 89 -2.82 8.53 12.67
CA LEU A 89 -3.23 9.04 13.98
C LEU A 89 -4.75 9.25 14.08
N VAL A 90 -5.37 9.81 13.04
CA VAL A 90 -6.83 10.00 13.03
C VAL A 90 -7.56 8.66 13.06
N THR A 91 -7.10 7.65 12.31
CA THR A 91 -7.73 6.33 12.35
C THR A 91 -7.51 5.60 13.67
N LEU A 92 -6.33 5.76 14.32
CA LEU A 92 -6.10 5.24 15.67
C LEU A 92 -7.07 5.88 16.67
N ALA A 93 -7.20 7.20 16.64
CA ALA A 93 -8.15 7.93 17.48
C ALA A 93 -9.60 7.51 17.19
N GLY A 94 -9.95 7.35 15.91
CA GLY A 94 -11.28 6.89 15.49
C GLY A 94 -11.63 5.51 16.01
N VAL A 95 -10.69 4.55 15.97
CA VAL A 95 -10.88 3.22 16.58
C VAL A 95 -11.03 3.33 18.11
N GLY A 96 -10.22 4.18 18.75
CA GLY A 96 -10.34 4.49 20.18
C GLY A 96 -11.72 5.01 20.57
N LEU A 97 -12.22 6.00 19.83
CA LEU A 97 -13.56 6.58 20.04
C LEU A 97 -14.67 5.57 19.79
N MET A 98 -14.55 4.76 18.73
CA MET A 98 -15.52 3.70 18.41
C MET A 98 -15.61 2.66 19.53
N ALA A 99 -14.46 2.23 20.06
CA ALA A 99 -14.40 1.30 21.18
C ALA A 99 -14.96 1.89 22.48
N ALA A 100 -14.67 3.17 22.78
CA ALA A 100 -15.22 3.86 23.93
C ALA A 100 -16.75 3.99 23.85
N ALA A 101 -17.27 4.38 22.68
CA ALA A 101 -18.71 4.47 22.43
C ALA A 101 -19.41 3.11 22.56
N ALA A 102 -18.79 2.03 22.05
CA ALA A 102 -19.29 0.67 22.20
C ALA A 102 -19.33 0.24 23.68
N GLY A 103 -18.30 0.53 24.46
CA GLY A 103 -18.26 0.27 25.89
C GLY A 103 -19.35 1.01 26.67
N LEU A 104 -19.58 2.29 26.37
CA LEU A 104 -20.67 3.08 26.95
C LEU A 104 -22.06 2.54 26.58
N ALA A 105 -22.20 1.93 25.40
CA ALA A 105 -23.42 1.29 24.95
C ALA A 105 -23.59 -0.15 25.47
N GLY A 106 -22.69 -0.65 26.31
CA GLY A 106 -22.71 -2.02 26.85
C GLY A 106 -22.41 -3.10 25.81
N ILE A 107 -21.81 -2.73 24.66
CA ILE A 107 -21.44 -3.67 23.61
C ILE A 107 -20.04 -4.21 23.92
N ALA A 108 -19.89 -5.54 23.93
CA ALA A 108 -18.60 -6.18 24.13
C ALA A 108 -17.63 -5.78 23.01
N VAL A 109 -16.48 -5.23 23.39
CA VAL A 109 -15.36 -4.92 22.49
C VAL A 109 -14.30 -5.99 22.68
N ASP A 110 -13.75 -6.52 21.59
CA ASP A 110 -12.59 -7.41 21.65
C ASP A 110 -11.46 -6.71 22.42
N GLN A 111 -10.97 -7.36 23.49
CA GLN A 111 -9.93 -6.83 24.35
C GLN A 111 -8.63 -6.51 23.58
N ASN A 112 -8.40 -7.21 22.46
CA ASN A 112 -7.25 -6.96 21.60
C ASN A 112 -7.41 -5.69 20.75
N MET A 113 -8.65 -5.21 20.51
CA MET A 113 -8.90 -4.03 19.68
C MET A 113 -8.31 -2.75 20.30
N LEU A 114 -8.34 -2.61 21.63
CA LEU A 114 -7.67 -1.52 22.37
C LEU A 114 -6.53 -2.03 23.26
N ALA A 115 -5.64 -2.84 22.69
CA ALA A 115 -4.43 -3.24 23.39
C ALA A 115 -3.51 -2.01 23.62
N TRP A 116 -3.56 -1.45 24.82
CA TRP A 116 -2.71 -0.32 25.24
C TRP A 116 -1.22 -0.65 25.17
N SER A 117 -0.86 -1.91 25.40
CA SER A 117 0.52 -2.41 25.22
C SER A 117 1.00 -2.32 23.75
N ALA A 118 0.10 -2.34 22.77
CA ALA A 118 0.42 -2.18 21.35
C ALA A 118 0.42 -0.72 20.89
N LEU A 119 -0.08 0.23 21.70
CA LEU A 119 -0.19 1.64 21.32
C LEU A 119 1.18 2.29 21.04
N PRO A 120 2.22 2.12 21.88
CA PRO A 120 3.54 2.71 21.60
C PRO A 120 4.10 2.26 20.24
N ALA A 121 3.98 0.97 19.93
CA ALA A 121 4.43 0.42 18.65
C ALA A 121 3.65 1.00 17.46
N ASN A 122 2.34 1.22 17.61
CA ASN A 122 1.50 1.86 16.60
C ASN A 122 1.86 3.34 16.40
N LEU A 123 2.14 4.08 17.47
CA LEU A 123 2.53 5.50 17.41
C LEU A 123 3.91 5.69 16.77
N LEU A 124 4.81 4.73 16.95
CA LEU A 124 6.16 4.72 16.37
C LEU A 124 6.21 4.06 14.98
N LEU A 125 5.09 3.53 14.46
CA LEU A 125 5.00 2.79 13.20
C LEU A 125 5.90 1.53 13.15
N VAL A 126 6.09 0.85 14.28
CA VAL A 126 6.92 -0.37 14.41
C VAL A 126 6.12 -1.62 14.79
N GLN A 127 4.80 -1.52 14.81
CA GLN A 127 3.90 -2.63 15.17
C GLN A 127 3.99 -3.82 14.20
N GLY A 128 4.41 -3.61 12.94
CA GLY A 128 4.62 -4.67 11.95
C GLY A 128 6.03 -5.30 12.01
N TRP A 129 6.88 -4.89 12.94
CA TRP A 129 8.26 -5.38 13.09
C TRP A 129 8.42 -6.35 14.27
N GLY A 130 7.31 -6.69 14.96
CA GLY A 130 7.31 -7.53 16.15
C GLY A 130 7.41 -6.81 17.49
N PHE A 131 7.38 -5.47 17.50
CA PHE A 131 7.34 -4.70 18.75
C PHE A 131 5.93 -4.58 19.36
N ALA A 132 4.89 -4.94 18.63
CA ALA A 132 3.53 -5.03 19.17
C ALA A 132 3.20 -6.48 19.57
N PRO A 133 2.64 -6.71 20.78
CA PRO A 133 2.30 -8.06 21.23
C PRO A 133 1.09 -8.64 20.48
N VAL A 134 0.18 -7.78 20.01
CA VAL A 134 -1.05 -8.16 19.31
C VAL A 134 -1.38 -7.14 18.22
N SER A 135 -2.26 -7.54 17.29
CA SER A 135 -2.82 -6.64 16.26
C SER A 135 -3.88 -5.71 16.84
N GLY A 136 -3.46 -4.78 17.70
CA GLY A 136 -4.37 -3.79 18.28
C GLY A 136 -4.62 -2.58 17.39
N TRP A 137 -5.65 -1.82 17.73
CA TRP A 137 -6.06 -0.58 17.09
C TRP A 137 -6.51 -0.76 15.64
N ASN A 138 -5.79 -0.19 14.67
CA ASN A 138 -6.16 -0.28 13.26
C ASN A 138 -5.39 -1.40 12.58
N HIS A 139 -5.99 -2.60 12.45
CA HIS A 139 -5.33 -3.78 11.87
C HIS A 139 -4.61 -3.50 10.53
N PRO A 140 -5.22 -2.88 9.50
CA PRO A 140 -4.53 -2.49 8.26
C PRO A 140 -3.22 -1.72 8.43
N SER A 141 -3.02 -1.01 9.54
CA SER A 141 -1.83 -0.17 9.74
C SER A 141 -0.51 -0.96 9.82
N TRP A 142 -0.53 -2.28 9.97
CA TRP A 142 0.70 -3.08 9.91
C TRP A 142 1.47 -2.86 8.60
N SER A 143 0.76 -2.63 7.49
CA SER A 143 1.41 -2.44 6.18
C SER A 143 2.14 -1.09 6.08
N ILE A 144 1.61 -0.03 6.71
CA ILE A 144 2.33 1.26 6.77
C ILE A 144 3.52 1.21 7.72
N SER A 145 3.49 0.34 8.73
CA SER A 145 4.67 0.03 9.55
C SER A 145 5.74 -0.66 8.71
N ALA A 146 5.37 -1.61 7.85
CA ALA A 146 6.28 -2.19 6.88
C ALA A 146 6.81 -1.13 5.89
N GLU A 147 5.95 -0.25 5.36
CA GLU A 147 6.39 0.88 4.52
C GLU A 147 7.38 1.80 5.25
N TRP A 148 7.15 2.08 6.53
CA TRP A 148 8.06 2.89 7.34
C TRP A 148 9.45 2.25 7.42
N PHE A 149 9.53 0.93 7.58
CA PHE A 149 10.81 0.20 7.48
C PHE A 149 11.48 0.42 6.13
N ALA A 150 10.75 0.24 5.02
CA ALA A 150 11.29 0.42 3.68
C ALA A 150 11.73 1.87 3.41
N TYR A 151 11.07 2.86 4.01
CA TYR A 151 11.50 4.27 3.95
C TYR A 151 12.80 4.48 4.72
N LEU A 152 12.91 3.92 5.94
CA LEU A 152 14.15 4.01 6.71
C LEU A 152 15.32 3.34 5.99
N SER A 153 15.10 2.17 5.38
CA SER A 153 16.11 1.43 4.63
C SER A 153 16.25 1.87 3.15
N PHE A 154 15.49 2.87 2.70
CA PHE A 154 15.50 3.32 1.31
C PHE A 154 16.88 3.65 0.74
N PRO A 155 17.81 4.28 1.49
CA PRO A 155 19.16 4.54 0.98
C PRO A 155 19.90 3.27 0.50
N ALA A 156 19.71 2.14 1.18
CA ALA A 156 20.29 0.86 0.77
C ALA A 156 19.67 0.33 -0.53
N PHE A 157 18.33 0.38 -0.64
CA PHE A 157 17.62 0.02 -1.87
C PHE A 157 18.02 0.93 -3.04
N ALA A 158 18.08 2.23 -2.82
CA ALA A 158 18.46 3.21 -3.82
C ALA A 158 19.92 3.03 -4.27
N TRP A 159 20.83 2.73 -3.34
CA TRP A 159 22.22 2.39 -3.66
C TRP A 159 22.30 1.15 -4.55
N GLY A 160 21.62 0.06 -4.18
CA GLY A 160 21.56 -1.16 -4.99
C GLY A 160 20.98 -0.91 -6.38
N ALA A 161 19.84 -0.21 -6.45
CA ALA A 161 19.21 0.18 -7.71
C ALA A 161 20.11 1.07 -8.57
N TRP A 162 20.86 2.01 -7.96
CA TRP A 162 21.80 2.87 -8.67
C TRP A 162 22.98 2.08 -9.22
N ARG A 163 23.57 1.17 -8.44
CA ARG A 163 24.69 0.32 -8.89
C ARG A 163 24.29 -0.60 -10.03
N LEU A 164 23.08 -1.15 -9.98
CA LEU A 164 22.58 -2.08 -11.00
C LEU A 164 21.84 -1.39 -12.16
N ARG A 165 21.80 -0.05 -12.21
CA ARG A 165 21.07 0.71 -13.25
C ARG A 165 21.50 0.38 -14.69
N ALA A 166 22.77 0.01 -14.88
CA ALA A 166 23.31 -0.41 -16.17
C ALA A 166 23.10 -1.90 -16.48
N ARG A 167 22.67 -2.69 -15.49
CA ARG A 167 22.38 -4.13 -15.60
C ARG A 167 20.96 -4.43 -15.11
N PRO A 168 19.92 -3.85 -15.72
CA PRO A 168 18.54 -3.93 -15.22
C PRO A 168 17.99 -5.36 -15.21
N ARG A 169 18.35 -6.20 -16.19
CA ARG A 169 17.94 -7.61 -16.23
C ARG A 169 18.50 -8.41 -15.06
N LEU A 170 19.75 -8.13 -14.67
CA LEU A 170 20.37 -8.71 -13.48
C LEU A 170 19.65 -8.23 -12.21
N ALA A 171 19.34 -6.93 -12.11
CA ALA A 171 18.59 -6.40 -10.97
C ALA A 171 17.23 -7.11 -10.79
N VAL A 172 16.50 -7.30 -11.90
CA VAL A 172 15.22 -8.02 -11.90
C VAL A 172 15.42 -9.49 -11.55
N GLY A 173 16.41 -10.17 -12.14
CA GLY A 173 16.74 -11.55 -11.82
C GLY A 173 17.07 -11.77 -10.34
N LEU A 174 17.86 -10.87 -9.73
CA LEU A 174 18.17 -10.92 -8.30
C LEU A 174 16.94 -10.68 -7.42
N ALA A 175 16.08 -9.73 -7.78
CA ALA A 175 14.84 -9.49 -7.04
C ALA A 175 13.84 -10.65 -7.14
N LEU A 176 13.72 -11.26 -8.32
CA LEU A 176 12.91 -12.47 -8.52
C LEU A 176 13.48 -13.66 -7.73
N ALA A 177 14.80 -13.84 -7.75
CA ALA A 177 15.47 -14.87 -6.94
C ALA A 177 15.24 -14.64 -5.44
N LEU A 178 15.26 -13.38 -4.98
CA LEU A 178 14.94 -13.04 -3.59
C LEU A 178 13.49 -13.41 -3.24
N ILE A 179 12.50 -13.12 -4.10
CA ILE A 179 11.10 -13.54 -3.90
C ILE A 179 11.01 -15.07 -3.87
N ALA A 180 11.59 -15.75 -4.86
CA ALA A 180 11.52 -17.19 -5.02
C ALA A 180 12.22 -17.95 -3.88
N ALA A 181 13.26 -17.37 -3.26
CA ALA A 181 13.93 -17.95 -2.11
C ALA A 181 13.21 -17.62 -0.79
N LEU A 182 12.87 -16.35 -0.55
CA LEU A 182 12.39 -15.90 0.75
C LEU A 182 11.01 -16.46 1.11
N TYR A 183 10.09 -16.54 0.16
CA TYR A 183 8.74 -17.05 0.42
C TYR A 183 8.73 -18.51 0.93
N PRO A 184 9.32 -19.49 0.21
CA PRO A 184 9.36 -20.87 0.69
C PRO A 184 10.28 -21.04 1.89
N LEU A 185 11.41 -20.34 1.95
CA LEU A 185 12.33 -20.42 3.11
C LEU A 185 11.63 -19.95 4.39
N PHE A 186 10.92 -18.82 4.34
CA PHE A 186 10.15 -18.35 5.48
C PHE A 186 9.08 -19.36 5.89
N GLN A 187 8.32 -19.90 4.92
CA GLN A 187 7.28 -20.87 5.22
C GLN A 187 7.84 -22.14 5.86
N ALA A 188 9.00 -22.63 5.40
CA ALA A 188 9.67 -23.78 5.97
C ALA A 188 10.16 -23.55 7.41
N LEU A 189 10.62 -22.33 7.73
CA LEU A 189 11.14 -21.99 9.06
C LEU A 189 10.05 -21.58 10.06
N ALA A 190 9.01 -20.87 9.60
CA ALA A 190 7.98 -20.29 10.45
C ALA A 190 6.71 -21.16 10.56
N GLY A 191 6.51 -22.12 9.64
CA GLY A 191 5.35 -23.01 9.62
C GLY A 191 4.08 -22.42 8.99
N PHE A 192 4.13 -21.18 8.49
CA PHE A 192 3.00 -20.52 7.82
C PHE A 192 3.49 -19.58 6.68
N PRO A 193 2.63 -19.21 5.71
CA PRO A 193 3.03 -18.39 4.58
C PRO A 193 3.55 -17.00 4.98
N LEU A 194 4.56 -16.49 4.26
CA LEU A 194 5.09 -15.14 4.47
C LEU A 194 4.00 -14.06 4.35
N THR A 195 3.00 -14.28 3.51
CA THR A 195 1.87 -13.37 3.28
C THR A 195 0.88 -13.27 4.44
N GLU A 196 0.99 -14.15 5.44
CA GLU A 196 0.24 -14.07 6.69
C GLU A 196 1.04 -13.39 7.81
N ALA A 197 2.33 -13.15 7.58
CA ALA A 197 3.24 -12.59 8.57
C ALA A 197 3.06 -11.05 8.68
N THR A 198 2.01 -10.58 9.36
CA THR A 198 1.64 -9.15 9.45
C THR A 198 2.31 -8.41 10.62
N ILE A 199 2.01 -8.78 11.87
CA ILE A 199 2.44 -8.04 13.07
C ILE A 199 3.89 -8.33 13.46
N ARG A 200 4.28 -9.61 13.47
CA ARG A 200 5.64 -9.99 13.91
C ARG A 200 6.71 -9.80 12.85
N TRP A 201 6.38 -10.06 11.59
CA TRP A 201 7.36 -10.12 10.50
C TRP A 201 6.89 -9.37 9.24
N GLY A 202 5.99 -8.39 9.38
CA GLY A 202 5.44 -7.61 8.27
C GLY A 202 6.51 -6.93 7.43
N PHE A 203 7.62 -6.52 8.04
CA PHE A 203 8.75 -5.95 7.31
C PHE A 203 9.42 -6.96 6.33
N LEU A 204 9.36 -8.27 6.59
CA LEU A 204 9.91 -9.28 5.66
C LEU A 204 9.06 -9.41 4.39
N ARG A 205 7.77 -9.04 4.42
CA ARG A 205 6.91 -9.02 3.23
C ARG A 205 7.27 -7.88 2.28
N ILE A 206 7.56 -6.70 2.81
CA ILE A 206 7.84 -5.52 1.98
C ILE A 206 9.21 -5.57 1.32
N VAL A 207 10.25 -6.09 1.99
CA VAL A 207 11.63 -6.11 1.47
C VAL A 207 11.75 -6.69 0.06
N PRO A 208 11.28 -7.92 -0.23
CA PRO A 208 11.39 -8.49 -1.58
C PRO A 208 10.56 -7.74 -2.61
N CYS A 209 9.33 -7.32 -2.25
CA CYS A 209 8.43 -6.59 -3.14
C CYS A 209 8.99 -5.20 -3.50
N PHE A 210 9.53 -4.49 -2.50
CA PHE A 210 10.09 -3.17 -2.67
C PHE A 210 11.37 -3.21 -3.51
N ALA A 211 12.27 -4.16 -3.25
CA ALA A 211 13.45 -4.41 -4.08
C ALA A 211 13.06 -4.71 -5.53
N TYR A 212 12.02 -5.53 -5.73
CA TYR A 212 11.49 -5.84 -7.04
C TYR A 212 10.94 -4.60 -7.76
N GLY A 213 10.18 -3.76 -7.07
CA GLY A 213 9.74 -2.45 -7.58
C GLY A 213 10.91 -1.56 -8.03
N CYS A 214 11.97 -1.48 -7.22
CA CYS A 214 13.18 -0.72 -7.56
C CYS A 214 13.89 -1.29 -8.82
N ALA A 215 13.97 -2.62 -8.94
CA ALA A 215 14.55 -3.29 -10.10
C ALA A 215 13.73 -3.10 -11.37
N LEU A 216 12.40 -3.17 -11.27
CA LEU A 216 11.47 -2.90 -12.37
C LEU A 216 11.57 -1.46 -12.87
N HIS A 217 11.78 -0.50 -11.97
CA HIS A 217 12.05 0.88 -12.35
C HIS A 217 13.35 0.99 -13.17
N ALA A 218 14.42 0.31 -12.77
CA ALA A 218 15.66 0.29 -13.54
C ALA A 218 15.46 -0.32 -14.94
N LEU A 219 14.67 -1.40 -15.03
CA LEU A 219 14.31 -2.03 -16.32
C LEU A 219 13.48 -1.11 -17.22
N TRP A 220 12.51 -0.41 -16.65
CA TRP A 220 11.72 0.58 -17.39
C TRP A 220 12.60 1.74 -17.89
N ARG A 221 13.46 2.30 -17.02
CA ARG A 221 14.36 3.43 -17.39
C ARG A 221 15.41 3.07 -18.42
N SER A 222 15.83 1.81 -18.49
CA SER A 222 16.85 1.39 -19.47
C SER A 222 16.31 1.31 -20.90
N GLY A 223 15.00 1.47 -21.12
CA GLY A 223 14.35 1.27 -22.42
C GLY A 223 14.29 -0.19 -22.88
N ALA A 224 14.62 -1.15 -22.00
CA ALA A 224 14.58 -2.58 -22.34
C ALA A 224 13.14 -3.08 -22.59
N VAL A 225 12.16 -2.44 -21.94
CA VAL A 225 10.73 -2.63 -22.22
C VAL A 225 10.31 -1.51 -23.18
N THR A 226 10.06 -1.87 -24.43
CA THR A 226 9.75 -0.90 -25.48
C THR A 226 8.27 -0.53 -25.50
N GLY A 227 7.96 0.71 -25.87
CA GLY A 227 6.59 1.20 -25.97
C GLY A 227 5.75 0.49 -27.03
N ARG A 228 6.37 -0.04 -28.09
CA ARG A 228 5.69 -0.63 -29.27
C ARG A 228 4.73 -1.78 -28.92
N PHE A 229 5.12 -2.64 -27.97
CA PHE A 229 4.32 -3.80 -27.55
C PHE A 229 3.76 -3.65 -26.13
N SER A 230 3.89 -2.47 -25.52
CA SER A 230 3.50 -2.23 -24.13
C SER A 230 2.01 -2.48 -23.86
N GLY A 231 1.13 -2.21 -24.84
CA GLY A 231 -0.31 -2.47 -24.73
C GLY A 231 -0.62 -3.97 -24.66
N LEU A 232 -0.11 -4.75 -25.62
CA LEU A 232 -0.25 -6.21 -25.63
C LEU A 232 0.43 -6.84 -24.40
N GLY A 233 1.61 -6.33 -24.01
CA GLY A 233 2.31 -6.76 -22.81
C GLY A 233 1.51 -6.50 -21.53
N ALA A 234 0.83 -5.35 -21.42
CA ALA A 234 -0.03 -5.04 -20.29
C ALA A 234 -1.27 -5.95 -20.26
N CYS A 235 -1.90 -6.22 -21.40
CA CYS A 235 -3.02 -7.17 -21.49
C CYS A 235 -2.58 -8.59 -21.10
N PHE A 236 -1.45 -9.06 -21.61
CA PHE A 236 -0.92 -10.38 -21.28
C PHE A 236 -0.54 -10.49 -19.80
N ALA A 237 0.15 -9.49 -19.25
CA ALA A 237 0.49 -9.46 -17.83
C ALA A 237 -0.77 -9.40 -16.95
N GLY A 238 -1.78 -8.61 -17.33
CA GLY A 238 -3.07 -8.56 -16.63
C GLY A 238 -3.80 -9.91 -16.67
N ALA A 239 -3.87 -10.54 -17.84
CA ALA A 239 -4.44 -11.88 -17.99
C ALA A 239 -3.66 -12.93 -17.18
N ALA A 240 -2.33 -12.84 -17.14
CA ALA A 240 -1.49 -13.73 -16.34
C ALA A 240 -1.74 -13.57 -14.83
N VAL A 241 -1.93 -12.33 -14.34
CA VAL A 241 -2.34 -12.09 -12.94
C VAL A 241 -3.70 -12.74 -12.67
N LEU A 242 -4.69 -12.47 -13.52
CA LEU A 242 -6.04 -13.01 -13.35
C LEU A 242 -6.06 -14.54 -13.40
N LEU A 243 -5.32 -15.15 -14.33
CA LEU A 243 -5.18 -16.59 -14.47
C LEU A 243 -4.48 -17.20 -13.24
N ALA A 244 -3.36 -16.62 -12.80
CA ALA A 244 -2.63 -17.10 -11.63
C ALA A 244 -3.51 -17.05 -10.36
N VAL A 245 -4.28 -15.98 -10.20
CA VAL A 245 -5.24 -15.85 -9.09
C VAL A 245 -6.38 -16.88 -9.22
N HIS A 246 -6.96 -17.04 -10.41
CA HIS A 246 -8.04 -18.00 -10.66
C HIS A 246 -7.60 -19.45 -10.36
N LEU A 247 -6.40 -19.82 -10.80
CA LEU A 247 -5.78 -21.12 -10.55
C LEU A 247 -5.24 -21.28 -9.11
N ARG A 248 -5.40 -20.28 -8.25
CA ARG A 248 -4.84 -20.25 -6.88
C ARG A 248 -3.35 -20.58 -6.85
N ALA A 249 -2.61 -20.04 -7.81
CA ALA A 249 -1.17 -20.20 -7.91
C ALA A 249 -0.49 -19.73 -6.61
N PRO A 250 0.74 -20.22 -6.33
CA PRO A 250 1.50 -19.77 -5.18
C PRO A 250 1.66 -18.24 -5.16
N ASP A 251 1.51 -17.64 -3.99
CA ASP A 251 1.62 -16.19 -3.78
C ASP A 251 2.82 -15.52 -4.46
N PRO A 252 4.06 -16.05 -4.42
CA PRO A 252 5.18 -15.40 -5.08
C PRO A 252 4.97 -15.31 -6.61
N VAL A 253 4.30 -16.27 -7.24
CA VAL A 253 3.98 -16.24 -8.68
C VAL A 253 3.06 -15.07 -9.01
N ILE A 254 2.04 -14.83 -8.19
CA ILE A 254 1.12 -13.70 -8.37
C ILE A 254 1.86 -12.36 -8.16
N VAL A 255 2.76 -12.28 -7.18
CA VAL A 255 3.58 -11.07 -6.96
C VAL A 255 4.51 -10.80 -8.15
N MET A 256 5.13 -11.83 -8.72
CA MET A 256 5.96 -11.72 -9.92
C MET A 256 5.16 -11.21 -11.13
N THR A 257 3.96 -11.74 -11.38
CA THR A 257 3.12 -11.29 -12.49
C THR A 257 2.55 -9.88 -12.26
N LEU A 258 2.25 -9.50 -11.02
CA LEU A 258 1.89 -8.12 -10.66
C LEU A 258 3.01 -7.14 -10.99
N GLY A 259 4.28 -7.48 -10.72
CA GLY A 259 5.42 -6.65 -11.12
C GLY A 259 5.56 -6.50 -12.63
N ALA A 260 5.34 -7.59 -13.39
CA ALA A 260 5.28 -7.54 -14.84
C ALA A 260 4.17 -6.60 -15.34
N LEU A 261 2.99 -6.62 -14.71
CA LEU A 261 1.90 -5.69 -15.03
C LEU A 261 2.30 -4.24 -14.74
N ILE A 262 2.93 -3.96 -13.60
CA ILE A 262 3.40 -2.61 -13.23
C ILE A 262 4.36 -2.05 -14.28
N VAL A 263 5.38 -2.81 -14.69
CA VAL A 263 6.37 -2.32 -15.66
C VAL A 263 5.76 -2.13 -17.06
N MET A 264 4.82 -2.98 -17.46
CA MET A 264 4.12 -2.85 -18.75
C MET A 264 3.17 -1.66 -18.77
N LEU A 265 2.44 -1.39 -17.68
CA LEU A 265 1.62 -0.18 -17.56
C LEU A 265 2.46 1.09 -17.56
N ALA A 266 3.64 1.09 -16.93
CA ALA A 266 4.58 2.20 -16.99
C ALA A 266 5.13 2.42 -18.41
N ALA A 267 5.47 1.35 -19.14
CA ALA A 267 5.89 1.43 -20.53
C ALA A 267 4.77 1.93 -21.45
N LEU A 268 3.52 1.51 -21.19
CA LEU A 268 2.34 1.93 -21.93
C LEU A 268 2.05 3.43 -21.74
N ALA A 269 2.20 3.93 -20.51
CA ALA A 269 2.11 5.35 -20.21
C ALA A 269 3.20 6.14 -20.95
N ALA A 270 4.45 5.66 -20.90
CA ALA A 270 5.59 6.30 -21.57
C ALA A 270 5.45 6.32 -23.10
N ALA A 271 4.73 5.35 -23.67
CA ALA A 271 4.38 5.30 -25.09
C ALA A 271 3.28 6.30 -25.50
N GLY A 272 2.72 7.08 -24.56
CA GLY A 272 1.70 8.09 -24.82
C GLY A 272 0.26 7.58 -24.78
N SER A 273 0.02 6.34 -24.32
CA SER A 273 -1.34 5.81 -24.17
C SER A 273 -2.15 6.58 -23.14
N ARG A 274 -3.45 6.73 -23.41
CA ARG A 274 -4.43 7.31 -22.48
C ARG A 274 -5.13 6.26 -21.61
N PHE A 275 -4.77 4.98 -21.73
CA PHE A 275 -5.35 3.91 -20.91
C PHE A 275 -5.15 4.20 -19.41
N ALA A 276 -6.22 4.07 -18.61
CA ALA A 276 -6.22 4.34 -17.17
C ALA A 276 -5.66 5.74 -16.77
N THR A 277 -5.70 6.72 -17.66
CA THR A 277 -5.30 8.12 -17.38
C THR A 277 -6.48 9.04 -17.06
N GLN A 278 -7.71 8.50 -17.10
CA GLN A 278 -8.95 9.25 -16.87
C GLN A 278 -9.01 9.79 -15.45
N ALA A 279 -9.49 11.04 -15.30
CA ALA A 279 -9.51 11.73 -14.01
C ALA A 279 -10.20 10.95 -12.88
N PRO A 280 -11.35 10.27 -13.08
CA PRO A 280 -11.99 9.49 -12.02
C PRO A 280 -11.12 8.33 -11.52
N LEU A 281 -10.49 7.58 -12.43
CA LEU A 281 -9.64 6.43 -12.07
C LEU A 281 -8.37 6.87 -11.33
N VAL A 282 -7.75 7.97 -11.80
CA VAL A 282 -6.58 8.53 -11.13
C VAL A 282 -6.97 9.05 -9.75
N TYR A 283 -8.10 9.73 -9.63
CA TYR A 283 -8.61 10.24 -8.35
C TYR A 283 -8.89 9.12 -7.34
N LEU A 284 -9.55 8.03 -7.77
CA LEU A 284 -9.74 6.84 -6.94
C LEU A 284 -8.40 6.25 -6.48
N GLY A 285 -7.39 6.30 -7.34
CA GLY A 285 -6.02 5.93 -7.01
C GLY A 285 -5.34 6.86 -6.01
N GLU A 286 -5.61 8.16 -6.05
CA GLU A 286 -5.07 9.15 -5.10
C GLU A 286 -5.60 8.93 -3.68
N ILE A 287 -6.91 8.66 -3.57
CA ILE A 287 -7.60 8.40 -2.29
C ILE A 287 -7.40 6.97 -1.79
N SER A 288 -6.74 6.09 -2.55
CA SER A 288 -6.53 4.67 -2.20
C SER A 288 -5.91 4.47 -0.81
N TYR A 289 -5.05 5.39 -0.36
CA TYR A 289 -4.48 5.35 0.98
C TYR A 289 -5.56 5.56 2.05
N SER A 290 -6.41 6.56 1.86
CA SER A 290 -7.57 6.80 2.72
C SER A 290 -8.54 5.61 2.72
N THR A 291 -8.81 5.02 1.56
CA THR A 291 -9.62 3.80 1.46
C THR A 291 -9.05 2.66 2.27
N TYR A 292 -7.74 2.41 2.14
CA TYR A 292 -7.07 1.32 2.85
C TYR A 292 -7.07 1.50 4.38
N MET A 293 -6.84 2.73 4.86
CA MET A 293 -6.78 3.00 6.31
C MET A 293 -8.14 2.99 6.99
N ILE A 294 -9.21 3.33 6.25
CA ILE A 294 -10.57 3.44 6.80
C ILE A 294 -11.37 2.15 6.62
N CYS A 295 -11.01 1.29 5.66
CA CYS A 295 -11.87 0.16 5.28
C CYS A 295 -12.21 -0.76 6.45
N ILE A 296 -11.29 -1.09 7.36
CA ILE A 296 -11.61 -2.01 8.46
C ILE A 296 -12.42 -1.34 9.57
N PRO A 297 -12.04 -0.15 10.10
CA PRO A 297 -12.89 0.58 11.03
C PRO A 297 -14.31 0.83 10.49
N TRP A 298 -14.42 1.22 9.21
CA TRP A 298 -15.72 1.39 8.54
C TRP A 298 -16.49 0.08 8.46
N LYS A 299 -15.85 -1.04 8.09
CA LYS A 299 -16.49 -2.35 8.03
C LYS A 299 -17.11 -2.71 9.38
N ILE A 300 -16.33 -2.62 10.45
CA ILE A 300 -16.76 -2.97 11.81
C ILE A 300 -17.98 -2.13 12.20
N LEU A 301 -17.91 -0.81 12.02
CA LEU A 301 -19.00 0.09 12.36
C LEU A 301 -20.26 -0.17 11.53
N ALA A 302 -20.12 -0.22 10.21
CA ALA A 302 -21.24 -0.26 9.28
C ALA A 302 -21.94 -1.63 9.29
N VAL A 303 -21.20 -2.73 9.39
CA VAL A 303 -21.78 -4.07 9.49
C VAL A 303 -22.56 -4.22 10.80
N ASN A 304 -21.96 -3.86 11.94
CA ASN A 304 -22.64 -3.96 13.23
C ASN A 304 -23.89 -3.08 13.30
N ALA A 305 -23.83 -1.86 12.74
CA ALA A 305 -24.99 -0.98 12.64
C ALA A 305 -26.09 -1.59 11.75
N ALA A 306 -25.74 -2.12 10.58
CA ALA A 306 -26.70 -2.73 9.66
C ALA A 306 -27.37 -3.98 10.26
N LEU A 307 -26.60 -4.87 10.90
CA LEU A 307 -27.14 -6.06 11.58
C LEU A 307 -28.16 -5.67 12.67
N LYS A 308 -27.83 -4.66 13.48
CA LYS A 308 -28.72 -4.17 14.53
C LYS A 308 -29.99 -3.51 13.97
N LEU A 309 -29.86 -2.69 12.93
CA LEU A 309 -31.01 -2.00 12.30
C LEU A 309 -31.95 -2.96 11.59
N LEU A 310 -31.40 -3.96 10.91
CA LEU A 310 -32.16 -4.97 10.17
C LEU A 310 -32.60 -6.15 11.03
N LYS A 311 -32.20 -6.19 12.32
CA LYS A 311 -32.47 -7.28 13.27
C LYS A 311 -32.04 -8.65 12.73
N ILE A 312 -30.87 -8.70 12.11
CA ILE A 312 -30.28 -9.93 11.56
C ILE A 312 -29.43 -10.59 12.65
N GLU A 313 -29.66 -11.88 12.89
CA GLU A 313 -28.77 -12.70 13.73
C GLU A 313 -27.56 -13.18 12.91
N GLY A 314 -26.37 -13.17 13.53
CA GLY A 314 -25.11 -13.53 12.87
C GLY A 314 -24.31 -12.34 12.35
N ASP A 315 -23.42 -12.58 11.39
CA ASP A 315 -22.46 -11.60 10.85
C ASP A 315 -22.59 -11.35 9.34
N GLN A 316 -23.63 -11.92 8.72
CA GLN A 316 -23.86 -11.86 7.27
C GLN A 316 -24.99 -10.88 6.92
N LEU A 317 -24.76 -10.10 5.88
CA LEU A 317 -25.69 -9.09 5.37
C LEU A 317 -26.27 -9.50 4.03
N PRO A 318 -27.53 -9.11 3.74
CA PRO A 318 -28.10 -9.25 2.41
C PRO A 318 -27.35 -8.36 1.42
N LEU A 319 -27.38 -8.75 0.14
CA LEU A 319 -26.60 -8.11 -0.94
C LEU A 319 -26.77 -6.59 -1.00
N TYR A 320 -28.00 -6.07 -0.83
CA TYR A 320 -28.24 -4.62 -0.91
C TYR A 320 -27.52 -3.86 0.22
N ALA A 321 -27.57 -4.36 1.46
CA ALA A 321 -26.92 -3.72 2.60
C ALA A 321 -25.39 -3.80 2.45
N TRP A 322 -24.89 -4.95 2.01
CA TRP A 322 -23.47 -5.14 1.73
C TRP A 322 -22.96 -4.18 0.64
N LEU A 323 -23.69 -4.05 -0.48
CA LEU A 323 -23.34 -3.13 -1.57
C LEU A 323 -23.34 -1.67 -1.12
N LEU A 324 -24.32 -1.26 -0.30
CA LEU A 324 -24.38 0.09 0.26
C LEU A 324 -23.17 0.38 1.14
N ILE A 325 -22.76 -0.56 2.00
CA ILE A 325 -21.58 -0.42 2.87
C ILE A 325 -20.29 -0.30 2.04
N VAL A 326 -20.12 -1.13 1.01
CA VAL A 326 -18.97 -1.06 0.10
C VAL A 326 -18.97 0.26 -0.68
N ALA A 327 -20.12 0.68 -1.20
CA ALA A 327 -20.25 1.92 -1.97
C ALA A 327 -19.97 3.16 -1.11
N ALA A 328 -20.45 3.18 0.14
CA ALA A 328 -20.25 4.27 1.09
C ALA A 328 -18.77 4.46 1.49
N LEU A 329 -17.92 3.44 1.33
CA LEU A 329 -16.49 3.56 1.60
C LEU A 329 -15.81 4.62 0.70
N VAL A 330 -16.23 4.75 -0.56
CA VAL A 330 -15.63 5.69 -1.53
C VAL A 330 -15.81 7.16 -1.11
N PRO A 331 -17.05 7.67 -0.84
CA PRO A 331 -17.22 9.05 -0.37
C PRO A 331 -16.57 9.29 0.99
N LEU A 332 -16.58 8.31 1.91
CA LEU A 332 -15.85 8.43 3.20
C LEU A 332 -14.34 8.56 2.99
N SER A 333 -13.77 7.79 2.07
CA SER A 333 -12.36 7.87 1.69
C SER A 333 -12.03 9.25 1.09
N ALA A 334 -12.89 9.76 0.21
CA ALA A 334 -12.74 11.07 -0.39
C ALA A 334 -12.81 12.19 0.65
N MET A 335 -13.75 12.12 1.59
CA MET A 335 -13.89 13.07 2.69
C MET A 335 -12.63 13.08 3.57
N SER A 336 -12.15 11.90 3.99
CA SER A 336 -10.90 11.77 4.74
C SER A 336 -9.71 12.36 3.98
N TYR A 337 -9.60 12.07 2.68
CA TYR A 337 -8.51 12.56 1.85
C TYR A 337 -8.44 14.08 1.81
N HIS A 338 -9.58 14.75 1.57
CA HIS A 338 -9.62 16.21 1.42
C HIS A 338 -9.60 16.96 2.75
N ILE A 339 -10.12 16.38 3.84
CA ILE A 339 -10.18 17.03 5.15
C ILE A 339 -8.90 16.82 5.95
N ILE A 340 -8.31 15.62 5.89
CA ILE A 340 -7.20 15.21 6.76
C ILE A 340 -5.92 15.08 5.95
N GLU A 341 -5.91 14.15 5.00
CA GLU A 341 -4.67 13.69 4.37
C GLU A 341 -3.98 14.79 3.57
N LYS A 342 -4.71 15.40 2.63
CA LYS A 342 -4.17 16.44 1.73
C LYS A 342 -3.76 17.70 2.50
N PRO A 343 -4.60 18.29 3.38
CA PRO A 343 -4.21 19.50 4.12
C PRO A 343 -3.04 19.26 5.07
N ALA A 344 -3.01 18.14 5.80
CA ALA A 344 -1.91 17.84 6.70
C ALA A 344 -0.59 17.66 5.93
N ARG A 345 -0.63 16.96 4.80
CA ARG A 345 0.53 16.77 3.94
C ARG A 345 1.07 18.09 3.38
N GLU A 346 0.19 18.99 2.96
CA GLU A 346 0.59 20.31 2.45
C GLU A 346 1.20 21.20 3.54
N ARG A 347 0.58 21.22 4.74
CA ARG A 347 1.11 21.97 5.90
C ARG A 347 2.47 21.46 6.36
N MET A 348 2.64 20.14 6.50
CA MET A 348 3.93 19.54 6.88
C MET A 348 5.01 19.84 5.84
N LYS A 349 4.69 19.82 4.55
CA LYS A 349 5.62 20.22 3.48
C LYS A 349 6.00 21.70 3.55
N ALA A 350 5.04 22.58 3.84
CA ALA A 350 5.29 24.00 4.01
C ALA A 350 6.22 24.27 5.22
N TRP A 351 6.02 23.57 6.34
CA TRP A 351 6.90 23.66 7.51
C TRP A 351 8.35 23.28 7.19
N ALA A 352 8.57 22.19 6.44
CA ALA A 352 9.92 21.81 6.03
C ALA A 352 10.63 22.87 5.17
N LYS A 353 9.89 23.52 4.25
CA LYS A 353 10.43 24.64 3.46
C LYS A 353 10.83 25.82 4.35
N SER A 354 10.02 26.14 5.35
CA SER A 354 10.31 27.23 6.30
C SER A 354 11.56 26.97 7.14
N TRP A 355 11.81 25.72 7.57
CA TRP A 355 13.04 25.34 8.28
C TRP A 355 14.28 25.39 7.38
N GLY A 356 14.13 25.01 6.11
CA GLY A 356 15.18 25.14 5.10
C GLY A 356 15.59 26.59 4.84
N GLN A 357 14.65 27.53 4.92
CA GLN A 357 14.91 28.97 4.76
C GLN A 357 15.50 29.64 6.02
N ARG A 358 15.38 29.03 7.20
CA ARG A 358 15.98 29.54 8.46
C ARG A 358 17.44 29.11 8.65
N ARG A 359 17.87 27.99 8.06
CA ARG A 359 19.26 27.49 8.15
C ARG A 359 20.35 28.38 7.51
N PRO A 360 20.12 29.18 6.46
CA PRO A 360 21.13 30.11 5.92
C PRO A 360 21.40 31.32 6.82
N ALA A 361 20.49 31.66 7.74
CA ALA A 361 20.63 32.84 8.59
C ALA A 361 21.54 32.57 9.81
N ALA A 362 21.53 31.35 10.35
CA ALA A 362 22.36 30.97 11.50
C ALA A 362 23.83 30.67 11.14
N ALA A 363 24.12 30.30 9.88
CA ALA A 363 25.48 30.00 9.43
C ALA A 363 26.29 31.23 8.98
N LYS A 364 25.69 32.43 9.00
CA LYS A 364 26.35 33.71 8.71
C LYS A 364 26.55 34.59 9.96
N ALA A 365 26.23 34.07 11.14
CA ALA A 365 26.29 34.79 12.41
C ALA A 365 27.18 34.09 13.46
N GLY A 366 28.05 33.18 13.03
CA GLY A 366 28.99 32.44 13.87
C GLY A 366 30.42 32.71 13.48
#